data_AF-A0A6B3IFR9-F1
#
_entry.id   AF-A0A6B3IFR9-F1
#
_cell.length_a   1.000
_cell.length_b   1.000
_cell.length_c   1.000
_cell.angle_alpha   90.00
_cell.angle_beta   90.00
_cell.angle_gamma   90.00
#
_symmetry.space_group_name_H-M   'P 1'
#
loop_
_entity.id
_entity.type
_entity.pdbx_description
1 polymer ?
#
loop_
_entity_poly.entity_id
_entity_poly.type
_entity_poly.pdbx_seq_one_letter_code
_entity_poly.pdbx_strand_id
1 'polypeptide(L)'
;RLTQAGEALVRHASGILAGLTAAEEEVAAIAGLRAGRVRLVSFPSGSSTLVPGALAALRAEHPGTRVSLVEAEPPRSVDLLRDGDCDIALAFRYGTSGGEWDDLVVRPLLTDRLIGLVPEGHRLADASSVGIDELADEPWIAGCPRCRRQLVEVCEEAGFTPRIDFAT
;
A
#
# COMPACT_ATOMS: atom_id res chain seq x y z
N ARG A 1 20.74 12.46 -17.92
CA ARG A 1 20.39 11.20 -18.62
C ARG A 1 21.46 10.19 -18.30
N LEU A 2 21.08 8.98 -17.88
CA LEU A 2 22.04 7.90 -17.63
C LEU A 2 22.51 7.30 -18.96
N THR A 3 23.70 6.69 -18.96
CA THR A 3 24.16 5.85 -20.06
C THR A 3 23.59 4.43 -19.88
N GLN A 4 23.64 3.58 -20.91
CA GLN A 4 23.20 2.18 -20.82
C GLN A 4 23.91 1.42 -19.68
N ALA A 5 25.20 1.69 -19.47
CA ALA A 5 25.97 1.15 -18.34
C ALA A 5 25.49 1.72 -16.99
N GLY A 6 25.13 3.01 -16.94
CA GLY A 6 24.57 3.64 -15.75
C GLY A 6 23.21 3.08 -15.35
N GLU A 7 22.33 2.80 -16.32
CA GLU A 7 21.03 2.15 -16.07
C GLU A 7 21.22 0.72 -15.54
N ALA A 8 22.19 -0.03 -16.09
CA ALA A 8 22.52 -1.35 -15.59
C ALA A 8 23.04 -1.30 -14.15
N LEU A 9 23.91 -0.34 -13.83
CA LEU A 9 24.40 -0.16 -12.46
C LEU A 9 23.26 0.19 -11.50
N VAL A 10 22.37 1.13 -11.85
CA VAL A 10 21.25 1.55 -10.98
C VAL A 10 20.33 0.38 -10.64
N ARG A 11 20.01 -0.50 -11.61
CA ARG A 11 19.18 -1.69 -11.35
C ARG A 11 19.75 -2.62 -10.27
N HIS A 12 21.08 -2.68 -10.13
CA HIS A 12 21.73 -3.54 -9.14
C HIS A 12 22.16 -2.78 -7.88
N ALA A 13 22.40 -1.46 -7.98
CA ALA A 13 22.91 -0.65 -6.90
C ALA A 13 21.96 -0.62 -5.69
N SER A 14 20.64 -0.49 -5.91
CA SER A 14 19.66 -0.52 -4.80
C SER A 14 19.75 -1.82 -3.99
N GLY A 15 19.76 -2.97 -4.67
CA GLY A 15 19.88 -4.26 -3.99
C GLY A 15 21.23 -4.46 -3.28
N ILE A 16 22.33 -3.95 -3.85
CA ILE A 16 23.65 -4.00 -3.20
C ILE A 16 23.69 -3.11 -1.95
N LEU A 17 23.16 -1.88 -2.04
CA LEU A 17 23.10 -0.95 -0.92
C LEU A 17 22.16 -1.46 0.18
N ALA A 18 21.03 -2.07 -0.20
CA ALA A 18 20.13 -2.76 0.73
C ALA A 18 20.85 -3.91 1.44
N GLY A 19 21.55 -4.76 0.70
CA GLY A 19 22.32 -5.87 1.26
C GLY A 19 23.44 -5.41 2.19
N LEU A 20 24.14 -4.33 1.84
CA LEU A 20 25.16 -3.72 2.69
C LEU A 20 24.54 -3.14 3.97
N THR A 21 23.40 -2.46 3.86
CA THR A 21 22.64 -1.93 5.00
C THR A 21 22.20 -3.06 5.92
N ALA A 22 21.65 -4.14 5.37
CA ALA A 22 21.24 -5.31 6.13
C ALA A 22 22.42 -6.00 6.85
N ALA A 23 23.59 -6.10 6.18
CA ALA A 23 24.79 -6.65 6.80
C ALA A 23 25.33 -5.76 7.94
N GLU A 24 25.35 -4.45 7.75
CA GLU A 24 25.70 -3.50 8.82
C GLU A 24 24.71 -3.58 9.99
N GLU A 25 23.42 -3.79 9.70
CA GLU A 25 22.38 -3.98 10.70
C GLU A 25 22.53 -5.30 11.47
N GLU A 26 22.85 -6.40 10.80
CA GLU A 26 23.10 -7.69 11.43
C GLU A 26 24.32 -7.63 12.35
N VAL A 27 25.41 -6.99 11.92
CA VAL A 27 26.60 -6.75 12.74
C VAL A 27 26.28 -5.85 13.94
N ALA A 28 25.48 -4.80 13.75
CA ALA A 28 25.06 -3.91 14.84
C ALA A 28 24.11 -4.60 15.83
N ALA A 29 23.27 -5.53 15.37
CA ALA A 29 22.42 -6.36 16.21
C ALA A 29 23.23 -7.33 17.06
N ILE A 30 24.23 -8.00 16.47
CA ILE A 30 25.20 -8.87 17.18
C ILE A 30 25.98 -8.07 18.24
N ALA A 31 26.36 -6.84 17.92
CA ALA A 31 27.05 -5.94 18.84
C ALA A 31 26.13 -5.34 19.93
N GLY A 32 24.82 -5.65 19.91
CA GLY A 32 23.83 -5.09 20.84
C GLY A 32 23.54 -3.60 20.65
N LEU A 33 23.99 -3.01 19.53
CA LEU A 33 23.94 -1.56 19.25
C LEU A 33 22.64 -1.12 18.56
N ARG A 34 21.78 -2.05 18.11
CA ARG A 34 20.57 -1.75 17.32
C ARG A 34 19.33 -2.62 17.58
N ALA A 35 19.23 -3.29 18.72
CA ALA A 35 17.94 -3.90 19.08
C ALA A 35 16.84 -2.81 19.10
N GLY A 36 15.77 -3.00 18.33
CA GLY A 36 14.55 -2.19 18.44
C GLY A 36 14.41 -1.00 17.48
N ARG A 37 14.68 -1.13 16.17
CA ARG A 37 14.11 -0.20 15.16
C ARG A 37 13.41 -0.97 14.04
N VAL A 38 12.24 -0.49 13.61
CA VAL A 38 11.48 -1.00 12.46
C VAL A 38 11.09 0.18 11.55
N ARG A 39 11.35 0.07 10.25
CA ARG A 39 10.94 1.01 9.21
C ARG A 39 9.68 0.47 8.55
N LEU A 40 8.56 1.12 8.82
CA LEU A 40 7.25 0.78 8.28
C LEU A 40 6.87 1.78 7.19
N VAL A 41 6.38 1.28 6.07
CA VAL A 41 5.65 2.08 5.08
C VAL A 41 4.20 1.65 5.08
N SER A 42 3.27 2.60 5.00
CA SER A 42 1.83 2.32 4.92
C SER A 42 1.09 3.35 4.07
N PHE A 43 -0.03 2.94 3.46
CA PHE A 43 -0.94 3.86 2.78
C PHE A 43 -1.77 4.68 3.79
N PRO A 44 -2.33 5.85 3.42
CA PRO A 44 -2.95 6.78 4.36
C PRO A 44 -4.08 6.18 5.22
N SER A 45 -5.00 5.41 4.63
CA SER A 45 -6.08 4.77 5.40
C SER A 45 -5.55 3.67 6.32
N GLY A 46 -4.51 2.92 5.94
CA GLY A 46 -3.83 1.96 6.80
C GLY A 46 -3.11 2.63 7.97
N SER A 47 -2.44 3.76 7.72
CA SER A 47 -1.73 4.58 8.72
C SER A 47 -2.65 5.15 9.79
N SER A 48 -3.89 5.47 9.42
CA SER A 48 -4.90 6.03 10.33
C SER A 48 -5.74 4.97 11.05
N THR A 49 -5.84 3.74 10.54
CA THR A 49 -6.74 2.71 11.09
C THR A 49 -6.04 1.50 11.70
N LEU A 50 -5.04 0.94 11.03
CA LEU A 50 -4.40 -0.31 11.43
C LEU A 50 -3.11 -0.08 12.22
N VAL A 51 -2.29 0.88 11.77
CA VAL A 51 -0.97 1.16 12.35
C VAL A 51 -1.04 1.58 13.83
N PRO A 52 -1.96 2.46 14.28
CA PRO A 52 -1.96 2.92 15.66
C PRO A 52 -2.15 1.77 16.67
N GLY A 53 -3.07 0.84 16.39
CA GLY A 53 -3.31 -0.35 17.22
C GLY A 53 -2.10 -1.29 17.25
N ALA A 54 -1.50 -1.56 16.09
CA ALA A 54 -0.30 -2.39 16.01
C ALA A 54 0.89 -1.79 16.78
N LEU A 55 1.09 -0.47 16.69
CA LEU A 55 2.15 0.22 17.45
C LEU A 55 1.90 0.23 18.95
N ALA A 56 0.64 0.29 19.40
CA ALA A 56 0.29 0.20 20.80
C ALA A 56 0.63 -1.20 21.37
N ALA A 57 0.24 -2.26 20.66
CA ALA A 57 0.57 -3.64 21.04
C ALA A 57 2.10 -3.88 21.05
N LEU A 58 2.80 -3.45 20.00
CA LEU A 58 4.26 -3.59 19.90
C LEU A 58 4.98 -2.90 21.06
N ARG A 59 4.55 -1.71 21.48
CA ARG A 59 5.17 -1.00 22.62
C ARG A 59 4.95 -1.70 23.95
N ALA A 60 3.82 -2.40 24.11
CA ALA A 60 3.53 -3.15 25.32
C ALA A 60 4.42 -4.40 25.45
N GLU A 61 4.62 -5.12 24.35
CA GLU A 61 5.41 -6.36 24.32
C GLU A 61 6.92 -6.11 24.17
N HIS A 62 7.28 -5.06 23.45
CA HIS A 62 8.66 -4.72 23.08
C HIS A 62 8.94 -3.22 23.24
N PRO A 63 9.00 -2.69 24.47
CA PRO A 63 9.14 -1.24 24.73
C PRO A 63 10.45 -0.63 24.22
N GLY A 64 11.48 -1.45 23.96
CA GLY A 64 12.73 -1.01 23.34
C GLY A 64 12.64 -0.74 21.84
N THR A 65 11.53 -1.15 21.19
CA THR A 65 11.36 -1.03 19.73
C THR A 65 10.77 0.32 19.32
N ARG A 66 11.49 1.04 18.46
CA ARG A 66 11.07 2.26 17.81
C ARG A 66 10.60 1.96 16.39
N VAL A 67 9.51 2.57 15.97
CA VAL A 67 9.02 2.44 14.59
C VAL A 67 9.07 3.81 13.92
N SER A 68 9.68 3.88 12.74
CA SER A 68 9.52 5.02 11.83
C SER A 68 8.46 4.67 10.79
N LEU A 69 7.52 5.59 10.55
CA LEU A 69 6.47 5.44 9.55
C LEU A 69 6.68 6.44 8.42
N VAL A 70 6.59 5.97 7.18
CA VAL A 70 6.48 6.81 5.98
C VAL A 70 5.20 6.44 5.25
N GLU A 71 4.48 7.44 4.75
CA GLU A 71 3.30 7.19 3.95
C GLU A 71 3.66 7.02 2.48
N ALA A 72 3.26 5.87 1.92
CA ALA A 72 3.29 5.62 0.48
C ALA A 72 2.27 4.54 0.12
N GLU A 73 1.73 4.65 -1.08
CA GLU A 73 0.81 3.64 -1.62
C GLU A 73 1.54 2.70 -2.59
N PRO A 74 1.00 1.50 -2.81
CA PRO A 74 1.48 0.62 -3.87
C PRO A 74 1.32 1.29 -5.26
N PRO A 75 2.28 1.14 -6.18
CA PRO A 75 3.44 0.26 -6.10
C PRO A 75 4.61 0.82 -5.27
N ARG A 76 4.67 2.12 -5.01
CA ARG A 76 5.84 2.77 -4.39
C ARG A 76 6.18 2.20 -3.02
N SER A 77 5.19 1.87 -2.19
CA SER A 77 5.43 1.23 -0.89
C SER A 77 6.12 -0.12 -1.00
N VAL A 78 5.80 -0.88 -2.06
CA VAL A 78 6.38 -2.19 -2.34
C VAL A 78 7.79 -2.02 -2.93
N ASP A 79 8.00 -1.02 -3.77
CA ASP A 79 9.32 -0.69 -4.30
C ASP A 79 10.29 -0.28 -3.18
N LEU A 80 9.83 0.51 -2.20
CA LEU A 80 10.63 0.85 -1.01
C LEU A 80 11.06 -0.40 -0.20
N LEU A 81 10.22 -1.43 -0.16
CA LEU A 81 10.57 -2.70 0.49
C LEU A 81 11.62 -3.46 -0.34
N ARG A 82 11.46 -3.51 -1.67
CA ARG A 82 12.40 -4.16 -2.59
C ARG A 82 13.77 -3.47 -2.62
N ASP A 83 13.76 -2.15 -2.54
CA ASP A 83 14.96 -1.31 -2.48
C ASP A 83 15.65 -1.36 -1.10
N GLY A 84 15.04 -2.02 -0.10
CA GLY A 84 15.56 -2.09 1.27
C GLY A 84 15.45 -0.80 2.07
N ASP A 85 14.67 0.18 1.58
CA ASP A 85 14.42 1.45 2.24
C ASP A 85 13.46 1.30 3.44
N CYS A 86 12.64 0.26 3.46
CA CYS A 86 11.82 -0.12 4.61
C CYS A 86 11.89 -1.63 4.91
N ASP A 87 11.52 -2.00 6.14
CA ASP A 87 11.54 -3.40 6.60
C ASP A 87 10.17 -4.07 6.38
N ILE A 88 9.09 -3.28 6.46
CA ILE A 88 7.70 -3.75 6.29
C ILE A 88 6.94 -2.73 5.45
N ALA A 89 6.23 -3.20 4.42
CA ALA A 89 5.24 -2.43 3.70
C ALA A 89 3.84 -2.96 3.99
N LEU A 90 2.99 -2.13 4.62
CA LEU A 90 1.55 -2.36 4.67
C LEU A 90 0.96 -1.87 3.34
N ALA A 91 0.57 -2.81 2.49
CA ALA A 91 0.12 -2.59 1.12
C ALA A 91 -1.26 -3.22 0.87
N PHE A 92 -1.94 -2.77 -0.18
CA PHE A 92 -3.18 -3.34 -0.68
C PHE A 92 -3.08 -3.66 -2.17
N ARG A 93 -3.91 -4.59 -2.64
CA ARG A 93 -4.11 -4.91 -4.04
C ARG A 93 -5.57 -5.27 -4.27
N TYR A 94 -6.03 -5.04 -5.49
CA TYR A 94 -7.36 -5.45 -5.93
C TYR A 94 -7.29 -6.78 -6.65
N GLY A 95 -8.27 -7.65 -6.38
CA GLY A 95 -8.28 -9.01 -6.93
C GLY A 95 -7.13 -9.89 -6.44
N THR A 96 -7.03 -11.08 -7.03
CA THR A 96 -6.03 -12.10 -6.71
C THR A 96 -5.07 -12.38 -7.86
N SER A 97 -5.12 -11.59 -8.95
CA SER A 97 -4.27 -11.79 -10.13
C SER A 97 -2.80 -11.90 -9.71
N GLY A 98 -2.25 -13.10 -9.91
CA GLY A 98 -0.98 -13.52 -9.32
C GLY A 98 0.23 -12.78 -9.91
N GLY A 99 1.37 -12.87 -9.24
CA GLY A 99 2.65 -12.39 -9.76
C GLY A 99 3.15 -11.06 -9.18
N GLU A 100 2.29 -10.17 -8.68
CA GLU A 100 2.74 -8.81 -8.29
C GLU A 100 3.79 -8.84 -7.18
N TRP A 101 3.68 -9.78 -6.24
CA TRP A 101 4.49 -9.86 -5.01
C TRP A 101 5.12 -11.24 -4.79
N ASP A 102 5.35 -12.03 -5.85
CA ASP A 102 5.89 -13.40 -5.74
C ASP A 102 7.34 -13.44 -5.23
N ASP A 103 8.05 -12.32 -5.34
CA ASP A 103 9.39 -12.10 -4.81
C ASP A 103 9.41 -11.72 -3.30
N LEU A 104 8.23 -11.59 -2.67
CA LEU A 104 8.08 -11.07 -1.31
C LEU A 104 7.40 -12.09 -0.39
N VAL A 105 7.70 -11.98 0.91
CA VAL A 105 6.93 -12.67 1.95
C VAL A 105 5.67 -11.87 2.24
N VAL A 106 4.52 -12.35 1.76
CA VAL A 106 3.23 -11.69 1.93
C VAL A 106 2.45 -12.33 3.07
N ARG A 107 1.96 -11.51 4.01
CA ARG A 107 1.05 -11.95 5.08
C ARG A 107 -0.30 -11.25 4.92
N PRO A 108 -1.37 -11.98 4.50
CA PRO A 108 -2.71 -11.42 4.42
C PRO A 108 -3.18 -10.96 5.81
N LEU A 109 -3.65 -9.71 5.91
CA LEU A 109 -4.17 -9.17 7.17
C LEU A 109 -5.70 -9.19 7.21
N LEU A 110 -6.33 -8.70 6.14
CA LEU A 110 -7.77 -8.64 6.00
C LEU A 110 -8.17 -8.54 4.53
N THR A 111 -9.44 -8.79 4.26
CA THR A 111 -10.10 -8.43 3.00
C THR A 111 -10.95 -7.20 3.27
N ASP A 112 -10.66 -6.10 2.58
CA ASP A 112 -11.44 -4.86 2.70
C ASP A 112 -12.58 -4.87 1.68
N ARG A 113 -13.79 -4.56 2.13
CA ARG A 113 -14.98 -4.54 1.27
C ARG A 113 -15.18 -3.13 0.73
N LEU A 114 -15.16 -2.99 -0.59
CA LEU A 114 -15.58 -1.75 -1.24
C LEU A 114 -17.06 -1.49 -0.98
N ILE A 115 -17.38 -0.28 -0.54
CA ILE A 115 -18.75 0.18 -0.28
C ILE A 115 -19.03 1.43 -1.12
N GLY A 116 -20.26 1.53 -1.61
CA GLY A 116 -20.75 2.77 -2.22
C GLY A 116 -21.12 3.78 -1.15
N LEU A 117 -20.67 5.02 -1.31
CA LEU A 117 -21.08 6.14 -0.48
C LEU A 117 -21.87 7.12 -1.34
N VAL A 118 -23.10 7.40 -0.91
CA VAL A 118 -24.01 8.32 -1.60
C VAL A 118 -24.55 9.36 -0.61
N PRO A 119 -25.00 10.54 -1.08
CA PRO A 119 -25.70 11.49 -0.23
C PRO A 119 -26.96 10.89 0.40
N GLU A 120 -27.37 11.38 1.58
CA GLU A 120 -28.54 10.88 2.33
C GLU A 120 -29.84 10.91 1.50
N GLY A 121 -30.01 11.88 0.60
CA GLY A 121 -31.18 11.99 -0.29
C GLY A 121 -31.08 11.21 -1.60
N HIS A 122 -30.05 10.40 -1.80
CA HIS A 122 -29.83 9.68 -3.05
C HIS A 122 -30.86 8.53 -3.22
N ARG A 123 -31.25 8.23 -4.47
CA ARG A 123 -32.21 7.14 -4.80
C ARG A 123 -31.84 5.79 -4.17
N LEU A 124 -30.54 5.56 -3.96
CA LEU A 124 -29.97 4.31 -3.46
C LEU A 124 -29.51 4.39 -2.00
N ALA A 125 -29.81 5.48 -1.27
CA ALA A 125 -29.33 5.67 0.11
C ALA A 125 -29.81 4.58 1.08
N ASP A 126 -31.05 4.09 0.90
CA ASP A 126 -31.64 3.03 1.74
C ASP A 126 -31.45 1.62 1.18
N ALA A 127 -30.70 1.46 0.07
CA ALA A 127 -30.49 0.16 -0.55
C ALA A 127 -29.51 -0.68 0.27
N SER A 128 -29.86 -1.93 0.57
CA SER A 128 -28.97 -2.87 1.27
C SER A 128 -27.82 -3.39 0.40
N SER A 129 -27.94 -3.24 -0.92
CA SER A 129 -26.93 -3.57 -1.92
C SER A 129 -27.20 -2.75 -3.18
N VAL A 130 -26.13 -2.36 -3.88
CA VAL A 130 -26.20 -1.57 -5.11
C VAL A 130 -25.35 -2.25 -6.18
N GLY A 131 -25.93 -2.47 -7.36
CA GLY A 131 -25.18 -2.87 -8.55
C GLY A 131 -24.34 -1.70 -9.06
N ILE A 132 -23.12 -1.95 -9.52
CA ILE A 132 -22.26 -0.88 -10.02
C ILE A 132 -22.84 -0.23 -11.29
N ASP A 133 -23.59 -0.98 -12.07
CA ASP A 133 -24.33 -0.55 -13.26
C ASP A 133 -25.48 0.41 -12.94
N GLU A 134 -26.08 0.32 -11.75
CA GLU A 134 -27.10 1.26 -11.29
C GLU A 134 -26.56 2.68 -11.04
N LEU A 135 -25.24 2.82 -11.01
CA LEU A 135 -24.49 4.06 -10.82
C LEU A 135 -23.86 4.56 -12.13
N ALA A 136 -24.23 3.99 -13.29
CA ALA A 136 -23.61 4.31 -14.57
C ALA A 136 -23.73 5.79 -14.98
N ASP A 137 -24.85 6.42 -14.63
CA ASP A 137 -25.13 7.82 -14.96
C ASP A 137 -24.73 8.80 -13.84
N GLU A 138 -24.25 8.29 -12.70
CA GLU A 138 -23.89 9.12 -11.54
C GLU A 138 -22.48 9.72 -11.67
N PRO A 139 -22.24 10.94 -11.13
CA PRO A 139 -20.90 11.51 -11.03
C PRO A 139 -20.10 10.83 -9.90
N TRP A 140 -18.84 10.51 -10.19
CA TRP A 140 -17.95 9.82 -9.26
C TRP A 140 -16.89 10.74 -8.65
N ILE A 141 -16.59 10.48 -7.37
CA ILE A 141 -15.42 10.98 -6.67
C ILE A 141 -14.44 9.81 -6.55
N ALA A 142 -13.27 9.93 -7.17
CA ALA A 142 -12.25 8.89 -7.13
C ALA A 142 -11.17 9.21 -6.09
N GLY A 143 -10.59 8.16 -5.51
CA GLY A 143 -9.42 8.29 -4.63
C GLY A 143 -8.11 8.42 -5.43
N CYS A 144 -7.03 7.96 -4.80
CA CYS A 144 -5.69 7.94 -5.36
C CYS A 144 -5.62 7.21 -6.72
N PRO A 145 -4.50 7.34 -7.47
CA PRO A 145 -4.37 6.74 -8.80
C PRO A 145 -4.67 5.23 -8.88
N ARG A 146 -4.33 4.44 -7.85
CA ARG A 146 -4.59 2.99 -7.82
C ARG A 146 -6.08 2.70 -7.59
N CYS A 147 -6.72 3.38 -6.63
CA CYS A 147 -8.16 3.27 -6.39
C CYS A 147 -8.97 3.71 -7.61
N ARG A 148 -8.56 4.81 -8.26
CA ARG A 148 -9.20 5.31 -9.48
C ARG A 148 -9.11 4.31 -10.63
N ARG A 149 -7.95 3.67 -10.83
CA ARG A 149 -7.81 2.64 -11.86
C ARG A 149 -8.78 1.49 -11.61
N GLN A 150 -8.85 1.01 -10.36
CA GLN A 150 -9.79 -0.05 -10.01
C GLN A 150 -11.25 0.34 -10.27
N LEU A 151 -11.64 1.58 -9.93
CA LEU A 151 -12.99 2.07 -10.20
C LEU A 151 -13.31 1.98 -11.70
N VAL A 152 -12.40 2.46 -12.55
CA VAL A 152 -12.56 2.40 -14.01
C VAL A 152 -12.67 0.95 -14.48
N GLU A 153 -11.78 0.06 -14.04
CA GLU A 153 -11.79 -1.36 -14.43
C GLU A 153 -13.13 -2.03 -14.07
N VAL A 154 -13.63 -1.82 -12.84
CA VAL A 154 -14.91 -2.40 -12.39
C VAL A 154 -16.10 -1.85 -13.17
N CYS A 155 -16.11 -0.55 -13.50
CA CYS A 155 -17.17 0.05 -14.31
C CYS A 155 -17.12 -0.45 -15.76
N GLU A 156 -15.94 -0.58 -16.35
CA GLU A 156 -15.76 -1.08 -17.71
C GLU A 156 -16.18 -2.55 -17.82
N GLU A 157 -15.86 -3.37 -16.82
CA GLU A 157 -16.36 -4.75 -16.71
C GLU A 157 -17.89 -4.82 -16.61
N ALA A 158 -18.52 -3.81 -16.01
CA ALA A 158 -19.98 -3.65 -15.96
C ALA A 158 -20.58 -2.98 -17.21
N GLY A 159 -19.75 -2.62 -18.20
CA GLY A 159 -20.20 -2.12 -19.50
C GLY A 159 -20.36 -0.61 -19.62
N PHE A 160 -19.80 0.20 -18.71
CA PHE A 160 -19.83 1.65 -18.80
C PHE A 160 -18.52 2.33 -18.38
N THR A 161 -18.29 3.55 -18.86
CA THR A 161 -17.14 4.38 -18.43
C THR A 161 -17.61 5.39 -17.39
N PRO A 162 -17.01 5.45 -16.18
CA PRO A 162 -17.49 6.32 -15.12
C PRO A 162 -17.17 7.79 -15.42
N ARG A 163 -18.12 8.69 -15.15
CA ARG A 163 -17.88 10.14 -15.15
C ARG A 163 -17.25 10.56 -13.82
N ILE A 164 -15.95 10.81 -13.80
CA ILE A 164 -15.22 11.21 -12.59
C ILE A 164 -15.10 12.75 -12.55
N ASP A 165 -15.81 13.37 -11.62
CA ASP A 165 -15.83 14.84 -11.46
C ASP A 165 -14.74 15.35 -10.52
N PHE A 166 -14.25 14.50 -9.60
CA PHE A 166 -13.17 14.82 -8.68
C PHE A 166 -12.25 13.62 -8.43
N ALA A 167 -10.96 13.88 -8.24
CA ALA A 167 -10.00 12.89 -7.79
C ALA A 167 -8.89 13.52 -6.94
N THR A 168 -8.33 12.74 -6.01
CA THR A 168 -7.17 13.12 -5.18
C THR A 168 -5.84 12.71 -5.80
#